data_AF-A0A4V3P7M4-F1
#
_entry.id   AF-A0A4V3P7M4-F1
#
_cell.length_a   1.000
_cell.length_b   1.000
_cell.length_c   1.000
_cell.angle_alpha   90.00
_cell.angle_beta   90.00
_cell.angle_gamma   90.00
#
_symmetry.space_group_name_H-M   'P 1'
#
loop_
_entity.id
_entity.type
_entity.pdbx_description
1 polymer ?
#
loop_
_entity_poly.entity_id
_entity_poly.type
_entity_poly.pdbx_seq_one_letter_code
_entity_poly.pdbx_strand_id
1 'polypeptide(L)'
;RSKTYPGGGMGQAEAALNDIARHPATARHIANKLARHFIADDPPPAAVARLAAVFTKTDGDLRSIALTLIDLPEAWSAPLTKLLTPLDYVVALR
;
A
#
# COMPACT_ATOMS: atom_id res chain seq x y z
N ARG A 1 -16.79 5.32 -18.39
CA ARG A 1 -16.45 5.12 -19.81
C ARG A 1 -15.79 3.75 -19.95
N SER A 2 -16.34 2.84 -20.74
CA SER A 2 -15.67 1.58 -21.10
C SER A 2 -14.50 1.89 -22.03
N LYS A 3 -13.32 1.37 -21.73
CA LYS A 3 -12.17 1.37 -22.66
C LYS A 3 -12.22 0.10 -23.49
N THR A 4 -11.96 0.22 -24.78
CA THR A 4 -11.93 -0.91 -25.72
C THR A 4 -10.46 -1.25 -26.00
N TYR A 5 -10.05 -2.48 -25.65
CA TYR A 5 -8.72 -2.98 -25.94
C TYR A 5 -8.77 -3.75 -27.27
N PRO A 6 -8.12 -3.30 -28.36
CA PRO A 6 -8.14 -3.99 -29.64
C PRO A 6 -7.54 -5.40 -29.51
N GLY A 7 -8.07 -6.36 -30.29
CA GLY A 7 -7.70 -7.77 -30.20
C GLY A 7 -6.23 -8.00 -30.56
N GLY A 8 -5.45 -8.55 -29.62
CA GLY A 8 -4.01 -8.76 -29.75
C GLY A 8 -3.43 -9.92 -28.94
N GLY A 9 -4.26 -10.87 -28.50
CA GLY A 9 -3.81 -12.01 -27.68
C GLY A 9 -3.47 -11.62 -26.23
N MET A 10 -2.41 -12.18 -25.64
CA MET A 10 -2.03 -11.95 -24.23
C MET A 10 -1.82 -10.46 -23.89
N GLY A 11 -1.31 -9.66 -24.82
CA GLY A 11 -1.10 -8.22 -24.60
C GLY A 11 -2.38 -7.42 -24.34
N GLN A 12 -3.54 -7.92 -24.80
CA GLN A 12 -4.84 -7.31 -24.52
C GLN A 12 -5.21 -7.45 -23.04
N ALA A 13 -5.01 -8.64 -22.47
CA ALA A 13 -5.29 -8.92 -21.07
C ALA A 13 -4.36 -8.13 -20.15
N GLU A 14 -3.07 -8.06 -20.50
CA GLU A 14 -2.07 -7.28 -19.77
C GLU A 14 -2.40 -5.78 -19.77
N ALA A 15 -2.77 -5.22 -20.93
CA ALA A 15 -3.18 -3.82 -21.04
C ALA A 15 -4.42 -3.52 -20.16
N ALA A 16 -5.39 -4.43 -20.15
CA ALA A 16 -6.58 -4.28 -19.32
C ALA A 16 -6.27 -4.36 -17.81
N LEU A 17 -5.41 -5.30 -17.40
CA LEU A 17 -4.95 -5.44 -16.02
C LEU A 17 -4.17 -4.20 -15.56
N ASN A 18 -3.27 -3.68 -16.39
CA ASN A 18 -2.51 -2.46 -16.09
C ASN A 18 -3.42 -1.25 -15.91
N ASP A 19 -4.47 -1.12 -16.72
CA ASP A 19 -5.42 -0.02 -16.60
C ASP A 19 -6.25 -0.10 -15.31
N ILE A 20 -6.65 -1.31 -14.90
CA ILE A 20 -7.35 -1.53 -13.62
C ILE A 20 -6.41 -1.26 -12.45
N ALA A 21 -5.15 -1.68 -12.55
CA ALA A 21 -4.13 -1.44 -11.54
C ALA A 21 -3.88 0.06 -11.32
N ARG A 22 -3.88 0.85 -12.41
CA ARG A 22 -3.71 2.31 -12.41
C ARG A 22 -4.89 3.10 -11.83
N HIS A 23 -6.04 2.47 -11.62
CA HIS A 23 -7.21 3.19 -11.15
C HIS A 23 -6.96 3.79 -9.75
N PRO A 24 -7.34 5.06 -9.48
CA PRO A 24 -7.09 5.71 -8.19
C PRO A 24 -7.68 4.96 -6.98
N ALA A 25 -8.82 4.27 -7.19
CA ALA A 25 -9.41 3.42 -6.17
C ALA A 25 -8.51 2.22 -5.80
N THR A 26 -7.80 1.65 -6.77
CA THR A 26 -6.83 0.56 -6.55
C THR A 26 -5.66 1.05 -5.74
N ALA A 27 -5.08 2.20 -6.12
CA ALA A 27 -3.98 2.82 -5.36
C ALA A 27 -4.37 3.04 -3.89
N ARG A 28 -5.57 3.57 -3.64
CA ARG A 28 -6.06 3.85 -2.28
C ARG A 28 -6.35 2.57 -1.50
N HIS A 29 -6.87 1.54 -2.15
CA HIS A 29 -7.12 0.24 -1.53
C HIS A 29 -5.83 -0.47 -1.10
N ILE A 30 -4.83 -0.51 -1.99
CA ILE A 30 -3.53 -1.11 -1.69
C ILE A 30 -2.81 -0.33 -0.60
N ALA A 31 -2.78 1.01 -0.70
CA ALA A 31 -2.21 1.88 0.32
C ALA A 31 -2.84 1.65 1.70
N ASN A 32 -4.18 1.54 1.76
CA ASN A 32 -4.88 1.26 3.02
C ASN A 32 -4.50 -0.11 3.58
N LYS A 33 -4.45 -1.17 2.77
CA LYS A 33 -4.02 -2.50 3.23
C LYS A 33 -2.60 -2.49 3.81
N LEU A 34 -1.67 -1.82 3.14
CA LEU A 34 -0.29 -1.72 3.59
C LEU A 34 -0.17 -0.91 4.89
N ALA A 35 -0.80 0.26 4.95
CA ALA A 35 -0.85 1.07 6.16
C ALA A 35 -1.49 0.31 7.33
N ARG A 36 -2.58 -0.42 7.06
CA ARG A 36 -3.23 -1.27 8.06
C ARG A 36 -2.30 -2.35 8.57
N HIS A 37 -1.56 -2.99 7.67
CA HIS A 37 -0.68 -4.09 8.04
C HIS A 37 0.51 -3.63 8.88
N PHE A 38 1.17 -2.54 8.48
CA PHE A 38 2.45 -2.13 9.06
C PHE A 38 2.38 -1.01 10.10
N ILE A 39 1.33 -0.19 10.09
CA ILE A 39 1.19 0.96 11.02
C ILE A 39 0.24 0.59 12.16
N ALA A 40 -1.05 0.43 11.86
CA ALA A 40 -2.11 0.22 12.84
C ALA A 40 -3.36 -0.36 12.17
N ASP A 41 -4.22 -1.08 12.88
CA ASP A 41 -5.46 -1.62 12.27
C ASP A 41 -6.38 -0.52 11.73
N ASP A 42 -6.34 0.67 12.32
CA ASP A 42 -6.93 1.92 11.83
C ASP A 42 -5.82 2.97 11.61
N PRO A 43 -5.23 3.04 10.41
CA PRO A 43 -4.08 3.89 10.14
C PRO A 43 -4.49 5.34 9.90
N PRO A 44 -3.62 6.32 10.22
CA PRO A 44 -3.88 7.72 9.94
C PRO A 44 -4.20 7.97 8.44
N PRO A 45 -5.25 8.75 8.12
CA PRO A 45 -5.63 9.04 6.74
C PRO A 45 -4.50 9.67 5.92
N ALA A 46 -3.62 10.45 6.57
CA ALA A 46 -2.45 11.08 5.94
C ALA A 46 -1.42 10.04 5.45
N ALA A 47 -1.19 8.96 6.20
CA ALA A 47 -0.28 7.89 5.80
C ALA A 47 -0.82 7.15 4.56
N VAL A 48 -2.12 6.82 4.56
CA VAL A 48 -2.80 6.20 3.41
C VAL A 48 -2.73 7.12 2.18
N ALA A 49 -2.94 8.42 2.35
CA ALA A 49 -2.88 9.39 1.25
C ALA A 49 -1.47 9.49 0.64
N ARG A 50 -0.41 9.52 1.47
CA ARG A 50 0.98 9.54 1.00
C ARG A 50 1.34 8.28 0.23
N LEU A 51 1.00 7.10 0.75
CA LEU A 51 1.26 5.82 0.08
C LEU A 51 0.50 5.70 -1.24
N ALA A 52 -0.77 6.15 -1.28
CA ALA A 52 -1.56 6.16 -2.50
C ALA A 52 -0.98 7.11 -3.56
N ALA A 53 -0.48 8.28 -3.15
CA ALA A 53 0.17 9.23 -4.05
C ALA A 53 1.46 8.65 -4.66
N VAL A 54 2.26 7.93 -3.88
CA VAL A 54 3.45 7.24 -4.39
C VAL A 54 3.05 6.13 -5.35
N PHE A 55 2.07 5.29 -5.00
CA PHE A 55 1.55 4.26 -5.91
C PHE A 55 1.17 4.85 -7.27
N THR A 56 0.40 5.94 -7.29
CA THR A 56 -0.01 6.58 -8.55
C THR A 56 1.17 7.19 -9.30
N LYS A 57 2.13 7.81 -8.59
CA LYS A 57 3.30 8.46 -9.21
C LYS A 57 4.27 7.44 -9.82
N THR A 58 4.40 6.26 -9.22
CA THR A 58 5.34 5.21 -9.65
C THR A 58 4.67 4.09 -10.43
N ASP A 59 3.42 4.30 -10.86
CA ASP A 59 2.65 3.35 -11.64
C ASP A 59 2.52 1.95 -10.98
N GLY A 60 2.39 1.95 -9.64
CA GLY A 60 2.24 0.73 -8.86
C GLY A 60 3.54 0.04 -8.43
N ASP A 61 4.70 0.70 -8.53
CA ASP A 61 5.96 0.14 -8.03
C ASP A 61 5.92 -0.09 -6.50
N LEU A 62 5.82 -1.37 -6.11
CA LEU A 62 5.78 -1.80 -4.73
C LEU A 62 7.06 -1.50 -3.95
N ARG A 63 8.23 -1.48 -4.60
CA ARG A 63 9.50 -1.13 -3.94
C ARG A 63 9.45 0.30 -3.45
N SER A 64 9.05 1.23 -4.33
CA SER A 64 8.93 2.65 -4.00
C SER A 64 7.94 2.90 -2.86
N ILE A 65 6.83 2.17 -2.85
CA ILE A 65 5.82 2.28 -1.78
C ILE A 65 6.36 1.73 -0.47
N ALA A 66 7.05 0.58 -0.49
CA ALA A 66 7.63 -0.01 0.72
C ALA A 66 8.70 0.88 1.35
N LEU A 67 9.55 1.51 0.54
CA LEU A 67 10.53 2.49 1.03
C LEU A 67 9.83 3.71 1.65
N THR A 68 8.81 4.24 0.99
CA THR A 68 8.01 5.36 1.54
C THR A 68 7.34 4.98 2.86
N LEU A 69 6.88 3.73 2.99
CA LEU A 69 6.28 3.21 4.21
C LEU A 69 7.25 3.19 5.39
N ILE A 70 8.51 2.82 5.14
CA ILE A 70 9.56 2.81 6.16
C ILE A 70 9.94 4.26 6.54
N ASP A 71 9.92 5.19 5.59
CA ASP A 71 10.27 6.60 5.82
C ASP A 71 9.13 7.43 6.44
N LEU A 72 7.92 6.88 6.55
CA LEU A 72 6.76 7.59 7.09
C LEU A 72 6.92 7.80 8.62
N PRO A 73 6.93 9.05 9.11
CA PRO A 73 7.01 9.31 10.56
C PRO A 73 5.80 8.72 11.31
N GLU A 74 4.65 8.62 10.66
CA GLU A 74 3.44 7.98 11.19
C GLU A 74 3.58 6.46 11.39
N ALA A 75 4.54 5.80 10.71
CA ALA A 75 4.85 4.39 10.97
C ALA A 75 5.58 4.18 12.31
N TRP A 76 6.15 5.26 12.86
CA TRP A 76 6.97 5.24 14.07
C TRP A 76 6.39 6.09 15.21
N SER A 77 5.27 6.79 14.96
CA SER A 77 4.63 7.65 15.96
C SER A 77 3.85 6.81 16.97
N ALA A 78 4.14 7.02 18.25
CA ALA A 78 3.45 6.35 19.34
C ALA A 78 1.94 6.70 19.41
N PRO A 79 1.07 5.78 19.88
CA PRO A 79 1.41 4.43 20.29
C PRO A 79 1.66 3.53 19.07
N LEU A 80 2.77 2.77 19.11
CA LEU A 80 3.07 1.74 18.12
C LEU A 80 2.10 0.57 18.37
N THR A 81 0.88 0.67 17.86
CA THR A 81 -0.20 -0.29 18.18
C THR A 81 0.06 -1.72 17.69
N LYS A 82 1.04 -1.93 16.80
CA LYS A 82 1.41 -3.24 16.26
C LYS A 82 2.81 -3.73 16.63
N LEU A 83 3.60 -2.92 17.32
CA LEU A 83 4.88 -3.38 17.83
C LEU A 83 4.67 -3.88 19.26
N LEU A 84 4.92 -5.17 19.47
CA LEU A 84 5.08 -5.70 20.82
C LEU A 84 6.20 -4.92 21.49
N THR A 85 6.00 -4.52 22.75
CA THR A 85 7.10 -3.96 23.51
C THR A 85 8.21 -5.01 23.65
N PRO A 86 9.49 -4.63 23.79
CA PRO A 86 10.57 -5.59 23.96
C PRO A 86 10.31 -6.58 25.11
N LEU A 87 9.60 -6.12 26.15
CA LEU A 87 9.22 -6.96 27.29
C LEU A 87 8.17 -8.01 26.90
N ASP A 88 7.13 -7.61 26.16
CA ASP A 88 6.07 -8.52 25.69
C ASP A 88 6.60 -9.57 24.71
N TYR A 89 7.58 -9.20 23.87
CA TYR A 89 8.21 -10.12 22.91
C TYR A 89 8.97 -11.25 23.59
N VAL A 90 9.69 -10.95 24.68
CA VAL A 90 10.44 -11.96 25.47
C VAL A 90 9.48 -12.92 26.18
N VAL A 91 8.31 -12.44 26.61
CA VAL A 91 7.29 -13.27 27.26
C VAL A 91 6.59 -14.18 26.25
N ALA A 92 6.33 -13.71 25.02
CA ALA A 92 5.68 -14.50 23.97
C ALA A 92 6.54 -15.64 23.38
N LEU A 93 7.86 -15.62 23.61
CA LEU A 93 8.81 -16.66 23.18
C LEU A 93 9.00 -17.79 24.21
N ARG A 94 8.26 -17.77 25.31
CA ARG A 94 8.26 -18.84 26.32
C ARG A 94 7.04 -19.73 26.23
#